data_AF-W8PJI1-F1
#
_entry.id   AF-W8PJI1-F1
#
_cell.length_a   1.000
_cell.length_b   1.000
_cell.length_c   1.000
_cell.angle_alpha   90.00
_cell.angle_beta   90.00
_cell.angle_gamma   90.00
#
_symmetry.space_group_name_H-M   'P 1'
#
loop_
_entity.id
_entity.type
_entity.pdbx_description
1 polymer ?
#
loop_
_entity_poly.entity_id
_entity_poly.type
_entity_poly.pdbx_seq_one_letter_code
_entity_poly.pdbx_strand_id
1 'polypeptide(L)' 'MEGLRVNELERETLVRLARKALKELEEAYRRVPDTDNGKAYLFRGKERVRLMLKILEG' A
#
# COMPACT_ATOMS: atom_id res chain seq x y z
N MET A 1 22.02 11.90 9.71
CA MET A 1 21.23 10.67 9.48
C MET A 1 21.32 10.37 8.00
N GLU A 2 22.11 9.36 7.64
CA GLU A 2 22.21 8.88 6.27
C GLU A 2 20.92 8.10 5.98
N GLY A 3 19.91 8.81 5.47
CA GLY A 3 18.65 8.19 5.07
C GLY A 3 18.95 7.16 3.98
N LEU A 4 18.43 5.95 4.15
CA LEU A 4 18.54 4.83 3.21
C LEU A 4 18.42 5.33 1.77
N ARG A 5 19.54 5.41 1.05
CA ARG A 5 19.53 5.61 -0.41
C ARG A 5 19.07 4.30 -1.02
N VAL A 6 17.77 4.18 -1.22
CA VAL A 6 17.16 3.11 -2.00
C VAL A 6 17.67 3.27 -3.43
N ASN A 7 18.34 2.24 -3.96
CA ASN A 7 18.79 2.28 -5.35
C ASN A 7 17.59 2.15 -6.32
N GLU A 8 17.81 2.41 -7.60
CA GLU A 8 16.72 2.44 -8.59
C GLU A 8 15.98 1.09 -8.70
N LEU A 9 16.71 -0.02 -8.67
CA LEU A 9 16.12 -1.37 -8.70
C LEU A 9 15.28 -1.66 -7.45
N GLU A 10 15.78 -1.28 -6.28
CA GLU A 10 15.04 -1.42 -5.02
C GLU A 10 13.78 -0.56 -5.04
N ARG A 11 13.86 0.68 -5.54
CA ARG A 11 12.70 1.58 -5.67
C ARG A 11 11.65 0.98 -6.60
N GLU A 12 12.05 0.50 -7.78
CA GLU A 12 11.13 -0.15 -8.71
C GLU A 12 10.46 -1.39 -8.09
N THR A 13 11.24 -2.19 -7.36
CA THR A 13 10.74 -3.37 -6.65
C THR A 13 9.70 -2.97 -5.60
N LEU A 14 10.00 -1.94 -4.79
CA LEU A 14 9.06 -1.41 -3.80
C LEU A 14 7.79 -0.86 -4.44
N VAL A 15 7.88 -0.16 -5.57
CA VAL A 15 6.71 0.33 -6.32
C VAL A 15 5.84 -0.83 -6.79
N ARG A 16 6.44 -1.88 -7.38
CA ARG A 16 5.69 -3.07 -7.83
C ARG A 16 4.99 -3.78 -6.67
N LEU A 17 5.69 -3.96 -5.54
CA LEU A 17 5.13 -4.57 -4.34
C LEU A 17 3.98 -3.74 -3.77
N ALA A 18 4.16 -2.43 -3.65
CA ALA A 18 3.15 -1.55 -3.11
C ALA A 18 1.91 -1.45 -4.03
N ARG A 19 2.08 -1.46 -5.36
CA ARG A 19 0.96 -1.54 -6.32
C ARG A 19 0.17 -2.84 -6.17
N LYS A 20 0.87 -3.97 -6.04
CA LYS A 20 0.23 -5.28 -5.83
C LYS A 20 -0.54 -5.31 -4.51
N ALA A 21 0.09 -4.87 -3.42
CA ALA A 21 -0.55 -4.80 -2.11
C ALA A 21 -1.79 -3.87 -2.12
N LEU A 22 -1.71 -2.72 -2.79
CA LEU A 22 -2.84 -1.81 -2.92
C LEU A 22 -4.02 -2.48 -3.62
N LYS A 23 -3.76 -3.17 -4.74
CA LYS A 23 -4.79 -3.91 -5.49
C LYS A 23 -5.46 -4.99 -4.61
N GLU A 24 -4.66 -5.79 -3.91
CA GLU A 24 -5.17 -6.85 -3.04
C GLU A 24 -6.03 -6.29 -1.90
N LEU A 25 -5.62 -5.16 -1.30
CA LEU A 25 -6.39 -4.46 -0.27
C LEU A 25 -7.70 -3.87 -0.81
N GLU A 26 -7.70 -3.34 -2.04
CA GLU A 26 -8.92 -2.88 -2.70
C GLU A 26 -9.91 -4.01 -2.97
N GLU A 27 -9.43 -5.16 -3.44
CA GLU A 27 -10.26 -6.34 -3.65
C GLU A 27 -10.82 -6.87 -2.33
N ALA A 28 -9.99 -6.95 -1.28
CA ALA A 28 -10.43 -7.36 0.05
C ALA A 28 -11.49 -6.39 0.60
N TYR A 29 -11.27 -5.07 0.48
CA TYR A 29 -12.20 -4.04 0.94
C TYR A 29 -13.57 -4.15 0.25
N ARG A 30 -13.61 -4.52 -1.03
CA ARG A 30 -14.86 -4.74 -1.78
C ARG A 30 -15.61 -6.01 -1.36
N ARG A 31 -14.88 -7.05 -0.93
CA ARG A 31 -15.45 -8.36 -0.56
C ARG A 31 -15.93 -8.43 0.89
N VAL A 32 -15.30 -7.68 1.79
CA VAL A 32 -15.63 -7.75 3.22
C VAL A 32 -16.98 -7.07 3.49
N PRO A 33 -17.93 -7.77 4.16
CA PRO A 33 -19.21 -7.19 4.54
C PRO A 33 -19.05 -6.02 5.51
N ASP A 34 -20.00 -5.09 5.49
CA ASP A 34 -20.01 -3.93 6.38
C ASP A 34 -20.69 -4.28 7.72
N THR A 35 -20.21 -5.35 8.35
CA THR A 35 -20.82 -5.93 9.56
C THR A 35 -19.91 -5.83 10.78
N ASP A 36 -18.64 -5.50 10.57
CA ASP A 36 -17.63 -5.40 11.62
C ASP A 36 -16.56 -4.33 11.29
N ASN A 37 -15.58 -4.21 12.18
CA ASN A 37 -14.49 -3.25 12.04
C ASN A 37 -13.46 -3.63 10.96
N GLY A 38 -13.53 -4.83 10.37
CA GLY A 38 -12.61 -5.34 9.37
C GLY A 38 -12.52 -4.43 8.14
N LYS A 39 -13.65 -3.89 7.70
CA LYS A 39 -13.71 -2.92 6.60
C LYS A 39 -12.95 -1.63 6.91
N ALA A 40 -13.04 -1.12 8.14
CA ALA A 40 -12.28 0.04 8.60
C ALA A 40 -10.77 -0.22 8.68
N TYR A 41 -10.34 -1.42 9.10
CA TYR A 41 -8.93 -1.80 9.09
C TYR A 41 -8.37 -1.91 7.67
N LEU A 42 -9.12 -2.53 6.75
CA LEU A 42 -8.75 -2.60 5.34
C LEU A 42 -8.64 -1.22 4.69
N PHE A 43 -9.58 -0.32 4.99
CA PHE A 43 -9.51 1.06 4.53
C PHE A 43 -8.21 1.74 4.99
N ARG A 44 -7.88 1.66 6.30
CA ARG A 44 -6.65 2.25 6.83
C ARG A 44 -5.38 1.64 6.21
N GLY A 45 -5.37 0.32 6.01
CA GLY A 45 -4.26 -0.36 5.33
C GLY A 45 -4.06 0.15 3.91
N LYS A 46 -5.15 0.22 3.15
CA LYS A 46 -5.17 0.73 1.77
C LYS A 46 -4.62 2.16 1.68
N GLU A 47 -5.07 3.07 2.55
CA GLU A 47 -4.60 4.46 2.53
C GLU A 47 -3.11 4.60 2.87
N ARG A 48 -2.57 3.77 3.77
CA ARG A 48 -1.12 3.75 4.06
C ARG A 48 -0.30 3.31 2.85
N VAL A 49 -0.72 2.24 2.16
CA VAL A 49 -0.02 1.78 0.95
C VAL A 49 -0.11 2.82 -0.16
N ARG A 50 -1.25 3.51 -0.29
CA ARG A 50 -1.41 4.62 -1.23
C ARG A 50 -0.44 5.77 -0.96
N LEU A 51 -0.25 6.13 0.32
CA LEU A 51 0.73 7.15 0.72
C LEU A 51 2.17 6.69 0.45
N MET A 52 2.49 5.42 0.72
CA MET A 52 3.81 4.85 0.38
C MET A 52 4.08 4.93 -1.12
N LEU A 53 3.10 4.58 -1.97
CA LEU A 53 3.22 4.71 -3.42
C LEU A 53 3.48 6.15 -3.83
N LYS A 54 2.77 7.13 -3.25
CA LYS A 54 2.99 8.54 -3.53
C LYS A 54 4.42 8.98 -3.20
N ILE A 55 4.95 8.55 -2.05
CA ILE A 55 6.35 8.84 -1.64
C ILE A 55 7.34 8.17 -2.61
N LEU A 56 7.06 6.92 -2.99
CA LEU A 56 7.94 6.17 -3.87
C LEU A 56 7.93 6.75 -5.27
N GLU A 57 6.78 7.14 -5.83
CA GLU A 57 6.63 7.60 -7.22
C GLU A 57 7.09 9.05 -7.43
N GLY A 58 7.08 9.88 -6.38
CA GLY A 58 7.51 11.28 -6.42
C GLY A 58 6.35 12.23 -6.68
#